data_AF-A0A7C6ZEQ0-F1
#
_entry.id   AF-A0A7C6ZEQ0-F1
#
_cell.length_a   1.000
_cell.length_b   1.000
_cell.length_c   1.000
_cell.angle_alpha   90.00
_cell.angle_beta   90.00
_cell.angle_gamma   90.00
#
_symmetry.space_group_name_H-M   'P 1'
#
loop_
_entity.id
_entity.type
_entity.pdbx_description
1 polymer ?
#
loop_
_entity_poly.entity_id
_entity_poly.type
_entity_poly.pdbx_seq_one_letter_code
_entity_poly.pdbx_strand_id
1 'polypeptide(L)'
;MPAGRRLLTAFLLLSLLLTGCWNRRDPELMGFVIATGFDLDPETGLYRIIVQVANPLIIGGQEQGSGGGEDKKPFWVVEAGGHSPFEARQNLALKTSRELFWAHSSILLLGENLAREGIAPILNFVELERQLRLSARPVVVDGDLRSLLEAEFPLEKTSGQGLRRQIETTMSERTFFA
;
A
#
# COMPACT_ATOMS: atom_id res chain seq x y z
N MET A 1 -0.80 3.06 -60.83
CA MET A 1 -0.71 3.69 -59.48
C MET A 1 -1.15 2.79 -58.29
N PRO A 2 -0.61 1.56 -58.07
CA PRO A 2 -0.93 0.80 -56.84
C PRO A 2 0.25 0.65 -55.84
N ALA A 3 1.50 0.87 -56.25
CA ALA A 3 2.66 0.57 -55.40
C ALA A 3 2.80 1.52 -54.20
N GLY A 4 2.62 2.83 -54.40
CA GLY A 4 2.70 3.82 -53.31
C GLY A 4 1.61 3.65 -52.26
N ARG A 5 0.41 3.22 -52.67
CA ARG A 5 -0.71 2.96 -51.76
C ARG A 5 -0.43 1.73 -50.90
N ARG A 6 0.14 0.66 -51.47
CA ARG A 6 0.56 -0.56 -50.74
C ARG A 6 1.70 -0.31 -49.75
N LEU A 7 2.68 0.54 -50.11
CA LEU A 7 3.76 0.97 -49.22
C LEU A 7 3.24 1.79 -48.04
N LEU A 8 2.31 2.72 -48.28
CA LEU A 8 1.64 3.48 -47.23
C LEU A 8 0.86 2.57 -46.28
N THR A 9 0.10 1.60 -46.79
CA THR A 9 -0.63 0.65 -45.95
C THR A 9 0.32 -0.23 -45.12
N ALA A 10 1.42 -0.70 -45.72
CA ALA A 10 2.43 -1.50 -45.01
C ALA A 10 3.13 -0.69 -43.91
N PHE A 11 3.45 0.58 -44.15
CA PHE A 11 4.03 1.48 -43.15
C PHE A 11 3.06 1.75 -42.00
N LEU A 12 1.76 1.94 -42.31
CA LEU A 12 0.72 2.11 -41.29
C LEU A 12 0.57 0.86 -40.41
N LEU A 13 0.56 -0.33 -41.02
CA LEU A 13 0.53 -1.61 -40.32
C LEU A 13 1.76 -1.84 -39.44
N LEU A 14 2.94 -1.42 -39.90
CA LEU A 14 4.18 -1.51 -39.13
C LEU A 14 4.16 -0.57 -37.92
N SER A 15 3.60 0.64 -38.06
CA SER A 15 3.50 1.60 -36.95
C SER A 15 2.62 1.12 -35.80
N LEU A 16 1.62 0.26 -36.07
CA LEU A 16 0.78 -0.38 -35.05
C LEU A 16 1.54 -1.45 -34.26
N LEU A 17 2.63 -2.00 -34.80
CA LEU A 17 3.48 -2.99 -34.13
C LEU A 17 4.56 -2.35 -33.23
N LEU A 18 4.73 -1.02 -33.29
CA LEU A 18 5.66 -0.28 -32.42
C LEU A 18 5.00 0.22 -31.11
N THR A 19 3.78 -0.22 -30.78
CA THR A 19 3.20 0.04 -29.45
C THR A 19 3.85 -0.84 -28.40
N GLY A 20 5.10 -0.53 -28.03
CA GLY A 20 5.76 -1.15 -26.88
C GLY A 20 4.99 -0.85 -25.58
N CYS A 21 5.20 -1.66 -24.54
CA CYS A 21 4.60 -1.46 -23.22
C CYS A 21 5.15 -0.18 -22.56
N TRP A 22 4.57 0.98 -22.90
CA TRP A 22 4.97 2.30 -22.41
C TRP A 22 4.90 2.44 -20.88
N ASN A 23 4.17 1.54 -20.22
CA ASN A 23 3.92 1.60 -18.78
C ASN A 23 4.57 0.42 -18.01
N ARG A 24 5.79 0.02 -18.39
CA ARG A 24 6.54 -1.01 -17.66
C ARG A 24 6.98 -0.46 -16.31
N ARG A 25 6.42 -0.98 -15.22
CA ARG A 25 6.93 -0.75 -13.86
C ARG A 25 7.80 -1.92 -13.46
N ASP A 26 9.02 -1.62 -13.01
CA ASP A 26 9.94 -2.66 -12.58
C ASP A 26 9.60 -3.11 -11.15
N PRO A 27 9.28 -4.40 -10.90
CA PRO A 27 9.00 -4.90 -9.56
C PRO A 27 10.10 -4.63 -8.55
N GLU A 28 11.35 -4.54 -9.01
CA GLU A 28 12.47 -4.23 -8.13
C GLU A 28 12.35 -2.82 -7.56
N LEU A 29 11.85 -1.85 -8.33
CA LEU A 29 11.72 -0.45 -7.91
C LEU A 29 10.47 -0.17 -7.06
N MET A 30 9.58 -1.16 -6.91
CA MET A 30 8.32 -1.01 -6.20
C MET A 30 8.39 -1.45 -4.74
N GLY A 31 7.76 -0.68 -3.86
CA GLY A 31 7.51 -1.01 -2.47
C GLY A 31 6.05 -1.43 -2.29
N PHE A 32 5.79 -2.73 -2.10
CA PHE A 32 4.43 -3.23 -1.99
C PHE A 32 3.84 -2.92 -0.61
N VAL A 33 2.82 -2.07 -0.57
CA VAL A 33 2.10 -1.73 0.67
C VAL A 33 1.12 -2.85 1.01
N ILE A 34 1.18 -3.36 2.24
CA ILE A 34 0.35 -4.46 2.74
C ILE A 34 -0.84 -3.93 3.57
N ALA A 35 -0.58 -2.88 4.35
CA ALA A 35 -1.56 -2.23 5.20
C ALA A 35 -1.33 -0.71 5.19
N THR A 36 -2.41 0.05 5.30
CA THR A 36 -2.40 1.51 5.31
C THR A 36 -3.21 2.01 6.50
N GLY A 37 -2.62 2.91 7.27
CA GLY A 37 -3.24 3.58 8.40
C GLY A 37 -3.29 5.09 8.15
N PHE A 38 -4.39 5.70 8.56
CA PHE A 38 -4.52 7.15 8.68
C PHE A 38 -4.85 7.51 10.11
N ASP A 39 -4.19 8.55 10.61
CA ASP A 39 -4.48 9.15 11.90
C ASP A 39 -4.50 10.67 11.78
N LEU A 40 -4.97 11.32 12.84
CA LEU A 40 -4.96 12.76 12.99
C LEU A 40 -4.29 13.10 14.31
N ASP A 41 -3.20 13.85 14.22
CA ASP A 41 -2.48 14.32 15.39
C ASP A 41 -3.29 15.46 16.06
N PRO A 42 -3.78 15.28 17.29
CA PRO A 42 -4.61 16.27 17.97
C PRO A 42 -3.81 17.51 18.42
N GLU A 43 -2.49 17.40 18.56
CA GLU A 43 -1.65 18.53 18.98
C GLU A 43 -1.30 19.43 17.80
N THR A 44 -0.99 18.83 16.65
CA THR A 44 -0.54 19.56 15.46
C THR A 44 -1.65 19.82 14.43
N GLY A 45 -2.76 19.06 14.51
CA GLY A 45 -3.83 19.06 13.52
C GLY A 45 -3.41 18.45 12.17
N LEU A 46 -2.28 17.75 12.11
CA LEU A 46 -1.76 17.16 10.89
C LEU A 46 -2.28 15.75 10.69
N TYR A 47 -2.66 15.43 9.45
CA TYR A 47 -2.93 14.07 9.03
C TYR A 47 -1.63 13.29 9.04
N ARG A 48 -1.66 12.07 9.57
CA ARG A 48 -0.57 11.10 9.49
C ARG A 48 -1.00 9.93 8.63
N ILE A 49 -0.18 9.61 7.63
CA ILE A 49 -0.28 8.35 6.89
C ILE A 49 0.83 7.43 7.37
N ILE A 50 0.48 6.17 7.66
CA ILE A 50 1.39 5.16 8.18
C ILE A 50 1.18 3.92 7.30
N VAL A 51 2.23 3.39 6.70
CA VAL A 51 2.12 2.22 5.82
C VAL A 51 3.10 1.14 6.23
N GLN A 52 2.65 -0.10 6.14
CA GLN A 52 3.51 -1.26 6.20
C GLN A 52 3.89 -1.69 4.78
N VAL A 53 5.19 -1.75 4.51
CA VAL A 53 5.74 -2.13 3.21
C VAL A 53 6.44 -3.47 3.30
N ALA A 54 6.14 -4.36 2.35
CA ALA A 54 6.72 -5.68 2.26
C ALA A 54 8.21 -5.62 1.89
N ASN A 55 9.04 -6.45 2.50
CA ASN A 55 10.42 -6.67 2.09
C ASN A 55 10.54 -7.90 1.18
N PRO A 56 10.66 -7.70 -0.15
CA PRO A 56 10.69 -8.82 -1.10
C PRO A 56 11.93 -9.70 -0.93
N LEU A 57 13.04 -9.15 -0.43
CA LEU A 57 14.29 -9.89 -0.22
C LEU A 57 14.12 -11.01 0.82
N ILE A 58 13.26 -10.80 1.80
CA ILE A 58 13.00 -11.75 2.89
C ILE A 58 11.80 -12.64 2.57
N ILE A 59 10.72 -12.08 2.03
CA ILE A 59 9.48 -12.84 1.77
C ILE A 59 9.65 -13.87 0.64
N GLY A 60 10.52 -13.59 -0.34
CA GLY A 60 10.74 -14.40 -1.54
C GLY A 60 11.78 -15.52 -1.41
N GLY A 61 12.42 -15.70 -0.24
CA GLY A 61 13.33 -16.82 0.01
C GLY A 61 14.70 -16.72 -0.69
N GLN A 62 15.15 -15.53 -1.07
CA GLN A 62 16.56 -15.32 -1.44
C GLN A 62 17.44 -15.26 -0.19
N GLU A 63 17.56 -16.38 0.52
CA GLU A 63 18.69 -16.60 1.43
C GLU A 63 19.94 -16.87 0.58
N GLN A 64 20.50 -15.81 -0.02
CA GLN A 64 21.89 -15.86 -0.45
C GLN A 64 22.78 -15.83 0.79
N GLY A 65 23.16 -17.03 1.23
CA GLY A 65 24.46 -17.39 1.79
C GLY A 65 25.10 -16.50 2.86
N SER A 66 25.31 -17.09 4.03
CA SER A 66 26.53 -16.97 4.85
C SER A 66 26.98 -15.55 5.23
N GLY A 67 26.58 -15.11 6.42
CA GLY A 67 27.25 -14.03 7.13
C GLY A 67 26.31 -13.40 8.15
N GLY A 68 26.60 -13.58 9.44
CA GLY A 68 25.74 -13.12 10.53
C GLY A 68 25.43 -11.64 10.49
N GLY A 69 24.28 -11.26 11.05
CA GLY A 69 23.93 -9.88 11.36
C GLY A 69 22.49 -9.50 10.98
N GLU A 70 21.68 -9.31 12.03
CA GLU A 70 20.34 -8.72 12.08
C GLU A 70 19.17 -9.58 11.58
N ASP A 71 18.20 -9.79 12.47
CA ASP A 71 16.84 -10.24 12.19
C ASP A 71 16.19 -9.28 11.19
N LYS A 72 16.38 -9.52 9.89
CA LYS A 72 15.78 -8.70 8.84
C LYS A 72 14.28 -8.92 8.85
N LYS A 73 13.54 -7.94 9.36
CA LYS A 73 12.08 -7.99 9.37
C LYS A 73 11.54 -8.15 7.94
N PRO A 74 10.50 -9.00 7.74
CA PRO A 74 9.86 -9.21 6.44
C PRO A 74 9.08 -7.98 5.94
N PHE A 75 9.01 -6.91 6.74
CA PHE A 75 8.40 -5.63 6.40
C PHE A 75 9.10 -4.49 7.14
N TRP A 76 8.84 -3.26 6.71
CA TRP A 76 9.11 -2.06 7.50
C TRP A 76 7.89 -1.15 7.53
N VAL A 77 7.83 -0.28 8.52
CA VAL A 77 6.77 0.73 8.67
C VAL A 77 7.36 2.10 8.41
N VAL A 78 6.69 2.87 7.55
CA VAL A 78 7.06 4.26 7.23
C VAL A 78 5.85 5.15 7.38
N GLU A 79 6.09 6.36 7.87
CA GLU A 79 5.02 7.31 8.16
C GLU A 79 5.40 8.74 7.77
N ALA A 80 4.40 9.56 7.47
CA ALA A 80 4.59 10.98 7.20
C ALA A 80 3.35 11.79 7.60
N GLY A 81 3.58 13.04 7.98
CA GLY A 81 2.54 14.02 8.28
C GLY A 81 2.26 14.94 7.09
N GLY A 82 1.10 15.58 7.08
CA GLY A 82 0.74 16.66 6.15
C GLY A 82 -0.57 17.35 6.54
N HIS A 83 -0.84 18.51 5.96
CA HIS A 83 -2.09 19.26 6.21
C HIS A 83 -3.30 18.61 5.51
N SER A 84 -3.08 17.62 4.64
CA SER A 84 -4.11 16.80 4.03
C SER A 84 -3.64 15.36 3.84
N PRO A 85 -4.54 14.37 3.66
CA PRO A 85 -4.15 13.00 3.33
C PRO A 85 -3.28 12.91 2.06
N PHE A 86 -3.52 13.78 1.07
CA PHE A 86 -2.73 13.85 -0.15
C PHE A 86 -1.31 14.36 0.08
N GLU A 87 -1.17 15.41 0.89
CA GLU A 87 0.14 15.95 1.27
C GLU A 87 0.92 14.96 2.12
N ALA A 88 0.26 14.31 3.10
CA ALA A 88 0.87 13.26 3.90
C ALA A 88 1.40 12.12 3.01
N ARG A 89 0.63 11.67 2.01
CA ARG A 89 1.08 10.68 1.00
C ARG A 89 2.26 11.20 0.17
N GLN A 90 2.26 12.47 -0.23
CA GLN A 90 3.37 13.06 -0.97
C GLN A 90 4.66 13.09 -0.14
N ASN A 91 4.55 13.50 1.13
CA ASN A 91 5.67 13.49 2.07
C ASN A 91 6.15 12.08 2.38
N LEU A 92 5.24 11.09 2.40
CA LEU A 92 5.58 9.68 2.56
C LEU A 92 6.45 9.18 1.41
N ALA A 93 6.14 9.57 0.18
CA ALA A 93 6.92 9.20 -1.01
C ALA A 93 8.37 9.71 -0.95
N LEU A 94 8.64 10.80 -0.22
CA LEU A 94 9.99 11.33 -0.01
C LEU A 94 10.81 10.54 1.04
N LYS A 95 10.14 9.71 1.85
CA LYS A 95 10.79 8.91 2.91
C LYS A 95 11.17 7.49 2.48
N THR A 96 10.97 7.15 1.21
CA THR A 96 11.18 5.81 0.66
C THR A 96 12.04 5.88 -0.60
N SER A 97 12.92 4.92 -0.78
CA SER A 97 13.71 4.75 -1.99
C SER A 97 12.94 4.02 -3.11
N ARG A 98 11.80 3.41 -2.78
CA ARG A 98 10.94 2.64 -3.69
C ARG A 98 9.64 3.39 -3.99
N GLU A 99 9.11 3.24 -5.20
CA GLU A 99 7.77 3.70 -5.55
C GLU A 99 6.74 2.84 -4.78
N LEU A 100 6.02 3.45 -3.85
CA LEU A 100 5.01 2.74 -3.07
C LEU A 100 3.83 2.33 -3.97
N PHE A 101 3.42 1.08 -3.84
CA PHE A 101 2.35 0.49 -4.64
C PHE A 101 1.29 -0.14 -3.74
N TRP A 102 0.09 0.44 -3.76
CA TRP A 102 -1.00 0.11 -2.82
C TRP A 102 -1.92 -1.03 -3.26
N ALA A 103 -1.67 -1.65 -4.42
CA ALA A 103 -2.56 -2.69 -4.96
C ALA A 103 -2.71 -3.95 -4.08
N HIS A 104 -1.81 -4.14 -3.11
CA HIS A 104 -1.83 -5.23 -2.13
C HIS A 104 -2.28 -4.78 -0.74
N SER A 105 -2.60 -3.48 -0.56
CA SER A 105 -3.08 -2.96 0.71
C SER A 105 -4.47 -3.52 0.96
N SER A 106 -4.58 -4.35 2.00
CA SER A 106 -5.78 -5.15 2.27
C SER A 106 -6.58 -4.69 3.49
N ILE A 107 -6.02 -3.74 4.25
CA ILE A 107 -6.66 -3.14 5.42
C ILE A 107 -6.42 -1.64 5.42
N LEU A 108 -7.47 -0.90 5.76
CA LEU A 108 -7.43 0.52 6.03
C LEU A 108 -7.67 0.73 7.53
N LEU A 109 -6.63 1.13 8.27
CA LEU A 109 -6.72 1.47 9.68
C LEU A 109 -7.01 2.96 9.84
N LEU A 110 -7.93 3.32 10.72
CA LEU A 110 -8.28 4.68 11.05
C LEU A 110 -8.05 4.89 12.54
N GLY A 111 -7.20 5.84 12.91
CA GLY A 111 -7.01 6.21 14.31
C GLY A 111 -8.28 6.76 14.90
N GLU A 112 -8.48 6.56 16.20
CA GLU A 112 -9.70 6.99 16.90
C GLU A 112 -9.94 8.50 16.78
N ASN A 113 -8.89 9.33 16.93
CA ASN A 113 -9.00 10.79 16.83
C ASN A 113 -9.54 11.22 15.47
N LEU A 114 -8.96 10.67 14.39
CA LEU A 114 -9.42 10.89 13.03
C LEU A 114 -10.85 10.40 12.81
N ALA A 115 -11.20 9.24 13.36
CA ALA A 115 -12.54 8.68 13.24
C ALA A 115 -13.60 9.57 13.95
N ARG A 116 -13.24 10.18 15.09
CA ARG A 116 -14.09 11.10 15.84
C ARG A 116 -14.27 12.44 15.13
N GLU A 117 -13.22 12.98 14.52
CA GLU A 117 -13.29 14.24 13.77
C GLU A 117 -14.06 14.08 12.45
N GLY A 118 -13.86 12.96 11.76
CA GLY A 118 -14.59 12.60 10.56
C GLY A 118 -13.70 11.96 9.50
N ILE A 119 -14.22 10.91 8.87
CA ILE A 119 -13.46 10.08 7.92
C ILE A 119 -13.59 10.54 6.47
N ALA A 120 -14.43 11.54 6.17
CA ALA A 120 -14.71 12.01 4.81
C ALA A 120 -13.44 12.39 4.02
N PRO A 121 -12.44 13.08 4.60
CA PRO A 121 -11.18 13.36 3.90
C PRO A 121 -10.43 12.09 3.48
N ILE A 122 -10.49 11.03 4.29
CA ILE A 122 -9.85 9.74 3.99
C ILE A 122 -10.63 9.01 2.90
N LEU A 123 -11.96 8.99 2.98
CA LEU A 123 -12.78 8.35 1.94
C LEU A 123 -12.57 9.02 0.57
N ASN A 124 -12.55 10.34 0.53
CA ASN A 124 -12.23 11.09 -0.69
C ASN A 124 -10.83 10.75 -1.22
N PHE A 125 -9.84 10.61 -0.33
CA PHE A 125 -8.50 10.17 -0.71
C PHE A 125 -8.51 8.75 -1.31
N VAL A 126 -9.16 7.79 -0.65
CA VAL A 126 -9.22 6.39 -1.10
C VAL A 126 -9.94 6.26 -2.44
N GLU A 127 -11.00 7.03 -2.65
CA GLU A 127 -11.75 7.04 -3.92
C GLU A 127 -10.94 7.60 -5.09
N LEU A 128 -10.13 8.64 -4.83
CA LEU A 128 -9.27 9.26 -5.84
C LEU A 128 -7.97 8.46 -6.08
N GLU A 129 -7.47 7.73 -5.09
CA GLU A 129 -6.28 6.89 -5.19
C GLU A 129 -6.61 5.54 -5.84
N ARG A 130 -6.50 5.47 -7.17
CA ARG A 130 -6.83 4.29 -7.98
C ARG A 130 -6.05 3.01 -7.62
N GLN A 131 -4.96 3.10 -6.85
CA GLN A 131 -4.19 1.94 -6.43
C GLN A 131 -4.77 1.26 -5.18
N LEU A 132 -5.51 1.98 -4.35
CA LEU A 132 -6.17 1.41 -3.18
C LEU A 132 -7.40 0.64 -3.64
N ARG A 133 -7.46 -0.64 -3.30
CA ARG A 133 -8.65 -1.43 -3.59
C ARG A 133 -9.74 -1.05 -2.60
N LEU A 134 -10.94 -0.72 -3.09
CA LEU A 134 -12.15 -0.54 -2.27
C LEU A 134 -12.52 -1.78 -1.43
N SER A 135 -11.92 -2.94 -1.72
CA SER A 135 -12.06 -4.14 -0.89
C SER A 135 -11.31 -4.08 0.44
N ALA A 136 -10.41 -3.11 0.64
CA ALA A 136 -9.75 -2.91 1.92
C ALA A 136 -10.80 -2.51 2.97
N ARG A 137 -10.89 -3.28 4.06
CA ARG A 137 -11.90 -3.03 5.10
C ARG A 137 -11.42 -1.88 6.01
N PRO A 138 -12.24 -0.83 6.21
CA PRO A 138 -11.94 0.21 7.18
C PRO A 138 -12.16 -0.33 8.61
N VAL A 139 -11.19 -0.11 9.48
CA VAL A 139 -11.25 -0.46 10.91
C VAL A 139 -10.77 0.71 11.74
N VAL A 140 -11.53 1.06 12.77
CA VAL A 140 -11.12 2.08 13.75
C VAL A 140 -10.26 1.41 14.81
N VAL A 141 -9.14 2.04 15.15
CA VAL A 141 -8.18 1.57 16.13
C VAL A 141 -8.06 2.61 17.23
N ASP A 142 -8.24 2.16 18.47
CA ASP A 142 -7.87 2.89 19.69
C ASP A 142 -6.41 2.55 20.02
N GLY A 143 -5.55 3.56 19.99
CA GLY A 143 -4.10 3.44 20.23
C GLY A 143 -3.21 3.78 19.02
N ASP A 144 -1.90 3.58 19.21
CA ASP A 144 -0.89 3.95 18.21
C ASP A 144 -0.87 2.98 17.02
N LEU A 145 -1.24 3.50 15.84
CA LEU A 145 -1.23 2.76 14.59
C LEU A 145 0.16 2.24 14.20
N ARG A 146 1.23 2.99 14.54
CA ARG A 146 2.60 2.58 14.19
C ARG A 146 2.99 1.32 14.95
N SER A 147 2.78 1.31 16.27
CA SER A 147 3.00 0.14 17.13
C SER A 147 2.19 -1.07 16.66
N LEU A 148 0.92 -0.86 16.28
CA LEU A 148 0.08 -1.93 15.74
C LEU A 148 0.63 -2.52 14.43
N LEU A 149 1.11 -1.67 13.53
CA LEU A 149 1.72 -2.10 12.27
C LEU A 149 3.13 -2.70 12.45
N GLU A 150 3.82 -2.40 13.55
CA GLU A 150 5.11 -3.01 13.90
C GLU A 150 4.99 -4.34 14.66
N ALA A 151 3.79 -4.65 15.18
CA ALA A 151 3.54 -5.85 15.99
C ALA A 151 3.85 -7.16 15.25
N GLU A 152 4.31 -8.17 15.98
CA GLU A 152 4.64 -9.48 15.42
C GLU A 152 3.51 -10.49 15.65
N PHE A 153 3.19 -11.25 14.60
CA PHE A 153 2.17 -12.28 14.63
C PHE A 153 2.85 -13.64 14.41
N PRO A 154 2.84 -14.57 15.38
CA PRO A 154 3.62 -15.80 15.31
C PRO A 154 3.32 -16.69 14.09
N LEU A 155 2.11 -16.58 13.53
CA LEU A 155 1.64 -17.42 12.42
C LEU A 155 1.70 -16.70 11.07
N GLU A 156 2.18 -15.46 11.03
CA GLU A 156 2.04 -14.59 9.86
C GLU A 156 3.36 -13.92 9.51
N LYS A 157 3.64 -13.81 8.21
CA LYS A 157 4.86 -13.15 7.73
C LYS A 157 4.84 -11.64 7.96
N THR A 158 3.67 -11.02 8.10
CA THR A 158 3.54 -9.56 8.20
C THR A 158 2.42 -9.21 9.15
N SER A 159 2.56 -8.13 9.91
CA SER A 159 1.51 -7.71 10.84
C SER A 159 0.21 -7.36 10.12
N GLY A 160 0.28 -6.77 8.92
CA GLY A 160 -0.90 -6.49 8.09
C GLY A 160 -1.67 -7.76 7.73
N GLN A 161 -1.00 -8.88 7.42
CA GLN A 161 -1.72 -10.15 7.19
C GLN A 161 -2.36 -10.70 8.46
N GLY A 162 -1.66 -10.60 9.60
CA GLY A 162 -2.20 -11.04 10.89
C GLY A 162 -3.40 -10.23 11.35
N LEU A 163 -3.31 -8.90 11.26
CA LEU A 163 -4.43 -8.01 11.52
C LEU A 163 -5.62 -8.34 10.64
N ARG A 164 -5.41 -8.61 9.34
CA ARG A 164 -6.50 -8.92 8.40
C ARG A 164 -7.23 -10.18 8.85
N ARG A 165 -6.48 -11.24 9.14
CA ARG A 165 -7.04 -12.52 9.57
C ARG A 165 -7.72 -12.41 10.92
N GLN A 166 -7.16 -11.64 11.85
CA GLN A 166 -7.78 -11.39 13.14
C GLN A 166 -9.13 -10.67 12.97
N ILE A 167 -9.18 -9.59 12.17
CA ILE A 167 -10.41 -8.85 11.86
C ILE A 167 -11.45 -9.77 11.21
N GLU A 168 -11.05 -10.56 10.21
CA GLU A 168 -11.94 -11.51 9.52
C GLU A 168 -12.50 -12.57 10.48
N THR A 169 -11.67 -13.10 11.36
CA THR A 169 -12.08 -14.10 12.37
C THR A 169 -13.07 -13.49 13.36
N THR A 170 -12.76 -12.32 13.92
CA THR A 170 -13.63 -11.63 14.87
C THR A 170 -14.97 -11.25 14.26
N MET A 171 -14.99 -10.78 13.00
CA MET A 171 -16.24 -10.48 12.30
C MET A 171 -17.08 -11.74 12.04
N SER A 172 -16.44 -12.85 11.66
CA SER A 172 -17.12 -14.13 11.46
C SER A 172 -17.79 -14.59 12.74
N GLU A 173 -17.07 -14.63 13.86
CA GLU A 173 -17.62 -15.03 15.16
C GLU A 173 -18.80 -14.15 15.58
N ARG A 174 -18.67 -12.82 15.45
CA ARG A 174 -19.77 -11.90 15.80
C ARG A 174 -21.00 -12.08 14.92
N THR A 175 -20.83 -12.47 13.66
CA THR A 175 -21.97 -12.70 12.73
C THR A 175 -22.66 -14.03 13.03
N PHE A 176 -21.94 -15.04 13.53
CA PHE A 176 -22.52 -16.34 13.90
C PHE A 176 -23.25 -16.32 15.25
N PHE A 177 -22.86 -15.43 16.17
CA PHE A 177 -23.44 -15.33 17.52
C PHE A 177 -24.36 -14.12 17.75
N ALA A 178 -24.74 -13.41 16.68
CA ALA A 178 -25.74 -12.33 16.69
C ALA A 178 -27.03 -12.78 16.00
#